data_AF-A0A4U8YZ41-F1
#
_entry.id   AF-A0A4U8YZ41-F1
#
_cell.length_a   1.000
_cell.length_b   1.000
_cell.length_c   1.000
_cell.angle_alpha   90.00
_cell.angle_beta   90.00
_cell.angle_gamma   90.00
#
_symmetry.space_group_name_H-M   'P 1'
#
loop_
_entity.id
_entity.type
_entity.pdbx_description
1 polymer ?
#
loop_
_entity_poly.entity_id
_entity_poly.type
_entity_poly.pdbx_seq_one_letter_code
_entity_poly.pdbx_strand_id
1 'polypeptide(L)'
;MVNVHNYTLQGSTKSCARSSLRILRPVKHTLGNDMNIELRKQLGDIPKEEHTKQQIALSDLKNHYVHSINVIDSSHLFHEWGTYNCFEYALRLTNSSDYVEIKKQHVFANSEFIQYLIINNLISKAQDNGLIIYFNDEQKPTHAGIFENHRVLSKWGTGLVFDHEIFEAPFSYGSQYRIYETVESATMIEYFFDYAELHGIKFYYE
;
A
#
# COMPACT_ATOMS: atom_id res chain seq x y z
N MET A 1 -63.31 -15.31 44.67
CA MET A 1 -62.31 -14.69 45.57
C MET A 1 -61.21 -14.14 44.66
N VAL A 2 -61.29 -12.91 44.14
CA VAL A 2 -60.93 -11.61 44.75
C VAL A 2 -59.61 -11.76 45.53
N ASN A 3 -58.47 -11.15 45.17
CA ASN A 3 -58.29 -9.73 44.89
C ASN A 3 -57.05 -9.40 44.04
N VAL A 4 -57.17 -8.29 43.33
CA VAL A 4 -56.21 -7.58 42.49
C VAL A 4 -55.32 -6.71 43.37
N HIS A 5 -54.04 -6.50 43.05
CA HIS A 5 -53.32 -5.24 43.32
C HIS A 5 -52.28 -4.94 42.23
N ASN A 6 -52.08 -3.66 42.00
CA ASN A 6 -51.81 -3.01 40.72
C ASN A 6 -50.62 -2.03 40.88
N TYR A 7 -49.84 -1.82 39.80
CA TYR A 7 -48.84 -0.75 39.54
C TYR A 7 -47.54 -0.72 40.40
N THR A 8 -46.33 -0.50 39.85
CA THR A 8 -45.87 0.73 39.16
C THR A 8 -44.52 0.50 38.43
N LEU A 9 -44.34 1.16 37.28
CA LEU A 9 -43.08 1.29 36.52
C LEU A 9 -42.05 2.17 37.25
N GLN A 10 -40.78 1.75 37.29
CA GLN A 10 -39.64 2.69 37.25
C GLN A 10 -38.39 1.97 36.73
N GLY A 11 -37.84 2.54 35.66
CA GLY A 11 -36.61 2.05 35.04
C GLY A 11 -35.37 2.39 35.86
N SER A 12 -34.30 1.62 35.64
CA SER A 12 -32.94 2.07 35.93
C SER A 12 -31.96 1.16 35.19
N THR A 13 -31.43 1.75 34.12
CA THR A 13 -30.32 1.40 33.24
C THR A 13 -29.34 0.33 33.72
N LYS A 14 -29.19 -0.73 32.89
CA LYS A 14 -28.00 -1.59 32.87
C LYS A 14 -26.78 -0.76 32.50
N SER A 15 -25.87 -0.60 33.45
CA SER A 15 -24.53 -0.04 33.24
C SER A 15 -23.76 -0.95 32.29
N CYS A 16 -23.68 -0.52 31.02
CA CYS A 16 -22.77 -1.09 30.03
C CYS A 16 -21.36 -0.60 30.39
N ALA A 17 -20.51 -1.53 30.81
CA ALA A 17 -19.09 -1.28 30.99
C ALA A 17 -18.51 -0.81 29.64
N ARG A 18 -18.29 0.50 29.51
CA ARG A 18 -17.53 1.08 28.41
C ARG A 18 -16.10 0.58 28.54
N SER A 19 -15.78 -0.50 27.82
CA SER A 19 -14.40 -0.76 27.44
C SER A 19 -13.93 0.47 26.69
N SER A 20 -12.96 1.15 27.29
CA SER A 20 -12.29 2.28 26.69
C SER A 20 -11.70 1.85 25.35
N LEU A 21 -12.37 2.20 24.25
CA LEU A 21 -11.75 2.22 22.93
C LEU A 21 -10.54 3.14 23.05
N ARG A 22 -9.36 2.54 23.21
CA ARG A 22 -8.12 3.22 22.86
C ARG A 22 -8.23 3.45 21.36
N ILE A 23 -8.65 4.65 21.00
CA ILE A 23 -8.43 5.19 19.66
C ILE A 23 -6.91 5.19 19.50
N LEU A 24 -6.39 4.12 18.90
CA LEU A 24 -5.00 4.04 18.50
C LEU A 24 -4.81 5.15 17.47
N ARG A 25 -4.29 6.29 17.93
CA ARG A 25 -3.86 7.37 17.05
C ARG A 25 -2.84 6.76 16.07
N PRO A 26 -2.98 6.97 14.75
CA PRO A 26 -1.99 6.47 13.81
C PRO A 26 -0.62 7.04 14.22
N VAL A 27 0.37 6.17 14.38
CA VAL A 27 1.76 6.60 14.56
C VAL A 27 2.17 7.19 13.21
N LYS A 28 2.13 8.51 13.12
CA LYS A 28 2.58 9.25 11.95
C LYS A 28 4.11 9.30 12.04
N HIS A 29 4.78 8.38 11.36
CA HIS A 29 6.23 8.46 11.21
C HIS A 29 6.55 9.54 10.18
N THR A 30 6.84 10.74 10.65
CA THR A 30 7.35 11.85 9.84
C THR A 30 8.88 11.73 9.69
N LEU A 31 9.40 12.13 8.53
CA LEU A 31 10.82 12.15 8.17
C LEU A 31 11.75 12.59 9.31
N GLY A 32 12.85 11.85 9.48
CA GLY A 32 14.00 12.21 10.32
C GLY A 32 15.15 12.80 9.49
N ASN A 33 15.73 13.89 10.00
CA ASN A 33 16.97 14.61 9.64
C ASN A 33 17.15 15.15 8.19
N ASP A 34 17.80 16.32 8.07
CA ASP A 34 17.94 17.09 6.81
C ASP A 34 18.68 16.34 5.69
N MET A 35 19.67 15.49 6.04
CA MET A 35 20.42 14.69 5.05
C MET A 35 19.54 13.70 4.28
N ASN A 36 18.50 13.15 4.91
CA ASN A 36 17.58 12.25 4.22
C ASN A 36 16.73 13.00 3.21
N ILE A 37 16.41 14.28 3.45
CA ILE A 37 15.57 15.05 2.52
C ILE A 37 16.30 15.28 1.20
N GLU A 38 17.58 15.64 1.24
CA GLU A 38 18.33 15.92 0.02
C GLU A 38 18.57 14.67 -0.82
N LEU A 39 18.98 13.54 -0.19
CA LEU A 39 19.05 12.24 -0.86
C LEU A 39 17.74 11.94 -1.59
N ARG A 40 16.60 12.06 -0.90
CA ARG A 40 15.27 11.76 -1.47
C ARG A 40 14.89 12.66 -2.65
N LYS A 41 15.32 13.92 -2.66
CA LYS A 41 15.12 14.81 -3.82
C LYS A 41 15.94 14.33 -5.01
N GLN A 42 17.20 13.97 -4.80
CA GLN A 42 18.08 13.45 -5.86
C GLN A 42 17.56 12.12 -6.42
N LEU A 43 16.97 11.26 -5.59
CA LEU A 43 16.28 10.05 -6.03
C LEU A 43 15.06 10.34 -6.93
N GLY A 44 14.53 11.57 -6.96
CA GLY A 44 13.30 11.92 -7.69
C GLY A 44 13.38 11.79 -9.21
N ASP A 45 14.59 11.86 -9.78
CA ASP A 45 14.77 11.76 -11.23
C ASP A 45 15.09 10.34 -11.71
N ILE A 46 15.62 9.49 -10.82
CA ILE A 46 16.00 8.11 -11.15
C ILE A 46 14.83 7.30 -11.74
N PRO A 47 13.60 7.31 -11.17
CA PRO A 47 12.48 6.55 -11.73
C PRO A 47 12.09 6.94 -13.17
N LYS A 48 12.52 8.10 -13.66
CA LYS A 48 12.20 8.61 -15.01
C LYS A 48 13.19 8.12 -16.07
N GLU A 49 14.34 7.59 -15.64
CA GLU A 49 15.41 7.12 -16.52
C GLU A 49 15.16 5.70 -17.04
N GLU A 50 15.86 5.33 -18.12
CA GLU A 50 15.94 3.96 -18.64
C GLU A 50 16.62 3.02 -17.63
N HIS A 51 16.27 1.72 -17.65
CA HIS A 51 16.68 0.77 -16.60
C HIS A 51 18.20 0.69 -16.42
N THR A 52 18.96 0.71 -17.52
CA THR A 52 20.43 0.69 -17.50
C THR A 52 21.03 1.95 -16.88
N LYS A 53 20.37 3.11 -17.07
CA LYS A 53 20.80 4.39 -16.50
C LYS A 53 20.42 4.51 -15.03
N GLN A 54 19.33 3.89 -14.59
CA GLN A 54 18.93 3.87 -13.18
C GLN A 54 20.02 3.28 -12.28
N GLN A 55 20.63 2.17 -12.71
CA GLN A 55 21.72 1.52 -11.96
C GLN A 55 22.96 2.41 -11.87
N ILE A 56 23.34 3.05 -12.97
CA ILE A 56 24.48 3.98 -13.00
C ILE A 56 24.22 5.18 -12.09
N ALA A 57 23.05 5.82 -12.20
CA ALA A 57 22.67 6.96 -11.39
C ALA A 57 22.69 6.65 -9.88
N LEU A 58 22.20 5.46 -9.48
CA LEU A 58 22.30 5.02 -8.08
C LEU A 58 23.73 4.75 -7.63
N SER A 59 24.57 4.20 -8.51
CA SER A 59 25.98 4.00 -8.20
C SER A 59 26.71 5.33 -7.99
N ASP A 60 26.42 6.33 -8.83
CA ASP A 60 27.00 7.67 -8.71
C ASP A 60 26.54 8.37 -7.43
N LEU A 61 25.29 8.17 -7.02
CA LEU A 61 24.72 8.77 -5.82
C LEU A 61 25.43 8.33 -4.53
N LYS A 62 25.99 7.11 -4.51
CA LYS A 62 26.80 6.59 -3.37
C LYS A 62 28.05 7.42 -3.09
N ASN A 63 28.54 8.19 -4.08
CA ASN A 63 29.69 9.07 -3.90
C ASN A 63 29.34 10.34 -3.10
N HIS A 64 28.06 10.67 -3.00
CA HIS A 64 27.57 11.91 -2.40
C HIS A 64 26.72 11.68 -1.15
N TYR A 65 26.06 10.52 -1.04
CA TYR A 65 25.15 10.21 0.04
C TYR A 65 25.35 8.78 0.53
N VAL A 66 25.30 8.60 1.85
CA VAL A 66 25.25 7.26 2.45
C VAL A 66 23.86 6.70 2.22
N HIS A 67 23.77 5.60 1.47
CA HIS A 67 22.53 4.85 1.28
C HIS A 67 22.78 3.37 1.02
N SER A 68 21.77 2.55 1.28
CA SER A 68 21.76 1.09 1.18
C SER A 68 20.92 0.55 0.02
N ILE A 69 20.42 1.44 -0.84
CA ILE A 69 19.61 1.08 -2.02
C ILE A 69 20.37 0.08 -2.91
N ASN A 70 19.72 -1.04 -3.19
CA ASN A 70 20.19 -2.06 -4.12
C ASN A 70 19.14 -2.32 -5.19
N VAL A 71 19.60 -2.58 -6.41
CA VAL A 71 18.74 -3.04 -7.49
C VAL A 71 18.55 -4.54 -7.35
N ILE A 72 17.30 -4.99 -7.31
CA ILE A 72 16.96 -6.40 -7.38
C ILE A 72 16.79 -6.78 -8.84
N ASP A 73 17.47 -7.84 -9.26
CA ASP A 73 17.25 -8.42 -10.58
C ASP A 73 15.85 -9.05 -10.64
N SER A 74 14.89 -8.24 -11.07
CA SER A 74 13.52 -8.64 -11.34
C SER A 74 13.29 -8.91 -12.83
N SER A 75 14.35 -9.19 -13.60
CA SER A 75 14.25 -9.41 -15.06
C SER A 75 13.25 -10.52 -15.41
N HIS A 76 13.17 -11.54 -14.56
CA HIS A 76 12.23 -12.65 -14.66
C HIS A 76 10.77 -12.28 -14.33
N LEU A 77 10.53 -11.17 -13.61
CA LEU A 77 9.20 -10.66 -13.29
C LEU A 77 8.64 -9.75 -14.40
N PHE A 78 9.44 -9.37 -15.40
CA PHE A 78 8.92 -8.91 -16.68
C PHE A 78 8.35 -10.12 -17.43
N HIS A 79 7.26 -10.68 -16.90
CA HIS A 79 6.53 -11.73 -17.57
C HIS A 79 5.95 -11.22 -18.90
N GLU A 80 5.59 -12.17 -19.76
CA GLU A 80 5.09 -12.00 -21.13
C GLU A 80 3.85 -11.07 -21.25
N TRP A 81 3.29 -10.60 -20.14
CA TRP A 81 1.95 -9.99 -20.04
C TRP A 81 1.97 -8.46 -19.91
N GLY A 82 3.14 -7.83 -19.99
CA GLY A 82 3.28 -6.37 -20.15
C GLY A 82 3.83 -5.61 -18.94
N THR A 83 3.73 -4.28 -18.99
CA THR A 83 4.27 -3.39 -17.94
C THR A 83 3.38 -3.39 -16.69
N TYR A 84 4.01 -3.32 -15.52
CA TYR A 84 3.29 -3.19 -14.25
C TYR A 84 3.72 -1.97 -13.43
N ASN A 85 2.85 -1.53 -12.52
CA ASN A 85 3.09 -0.41 -11.62
C ASN A 85 3.49 -0.87 -10.19
N CYS A 86 3.82 0.07 -9.30
CA CYS A 86 4.25 -0.24 -7.94
C CYS A 86 3.17 -0.89 -7.07
N PHE A 87 1.91 -0.52 -7.23
CA PHE A 87 0.79 -1.13 -6.51
C PHE A 87 0.55 -2.56 -6.97
N GLU A 88 0.55 -2.80 -8.29
CA GLU A 88 0.43 -4.15 -8.86
C GLU A 88 1.52 -5.10 -8.34
N TYR A 89 2.76 -4.61 -8.25
CA TYR A 89 3.87 -5.34 -7.66
C TYR A 89 3.66 -5.61 -6.17
N ALA A 90 3.39 -4.57 -5.39
CA ALA A 90 3.27 -4.68 -3.93
C ALA A 90 2.10 -5.57 -3.50
N LEU A 91 1.02 -5.59 -4.28
CA LEU A 91 -0.16 -6.43 -4.08
C LEU A 91 -0.01 -7.84 -4.68
N ARG A 92 1.14 -8.16 -5.30
CA ARG A 92 1.44 -9.45 -5.94
C ARG A 92 0.43 -9.83 -7.03
N LEU A 93 -0.10 -8.84 -7.75
CA LEU A 93 -1.07 -9.04 -8.83
C LEU A 93 -0.40 -9.35 -10.18
N THR A 94 0.91 -9.12 -10.30
CA THR A 94 1.67 -9.26 -11.56
C THR A 94 1.63 -10.66 -12.17
N ASN A 95 1.38 -11.68 -11.35
CA ASN A 95 1.38 -13.09 -11.78
C ASN A 95 -0.03 -13.68 -11.91
N SER A 96 -1.07 -12.87 -11.74
CA SER A 96 -2.47 -13.32 -11.83
C SER A 96 -3.02 -13.15 -13.25
N SER A 97 -3.43 -14.25 -13.88
CA SER A 97 -4.10 -14.20 -15.20
C SER A 97 -5.40 -13.43 -15.13
N ASP A 98 -6.15 -13.62 -14.05
CA ASP A 98 -7.45 -12.99 -13.85
C ASP A 98 -7.32 -11.47 -13.74
N TYR A 99 -6.32 -11.01 -13.01
CA TYR A 99 -5.97 -9.58 -12.96
C TYR A 99 -5.62 -9.05 -14.35
N VAL A 100 -4.81 -9.78 -15.12
CA VAL A 100 -4.39 -9.35 -16.46
C VAL A 100 -5.57 -9.27 -17.43
N GLU A 101 -6.54 -10.18 -17.38
CA GLU A 101 -7.73 -10.10 -18.21
C GLU A 101 -8.61 -8.88 -17.87
N ILE A 102 -8.74 -8.52 -16.59
CA ILE A 102 -9.46 -7.31 -16.20
C ILE A 102 -8.69 -6.05 -16.61
N LYS A 103 -7.36 -6.07 -16.46
CA LYS A 103 -6.49 -4.95 -16.85
C LYS A 103 -6.63 -4.60 -18.33
N LYS A 104 -6.84 -5.58 -19.21
CA LYS A 104 -7.13 -5.35 -20.64
C LYS A 104 -8.41 -4.55 -20.87
N GLN A 105 -9.32 -4.51 -19.90
CA GLN A 105 -10.54 -3.71 -19.91
C GLN A 105 -10.35 -2.32 -19.29
N HIS A 106 -9.09 -1.88 -19.12
CA HIS A 106 -8.69 -0.56 -18.62
C HIS A 106 -9.06 -0.25 -17.15
N VAL A 107 -9.20 -1.29 -16.31
CA VAL A 107 -9.27 -1.15 -14.85
C VAL A 107 -7.95 -1.61 -14.25
N PHE A 108 -7.34 -0.80 -13.39
CA PHE A 108 -5.99 -1.04 -12.86
C PHE A 108 -5.97 -0.99 -11.33
N ALA A 109 -5.08 -1.77 -10.73
CA ALA A 109 -4.68 -1.57 -9.34
C ALA A 109 -3.79 -0.32 -9.26
N ASN A 110 -4.38 0.80 -8.89
CA ASN A 110 -3.76 2.12 -8.80
C ASN A 110 -4.02 2.76 -7.42
N SER A 111 -3.72 4.05 -7.27
CA SER A 111 -3.95 4.78 -6.02
C SER A 111 -5.41 4.76 -5.58
N GLU A 112 -6.35 4.81 -6.52
CA GLU A 112 -7.79 4.73 -6.28
C GLU A 112 -8.20 3.35 -5.73
N PHE A 113 -7.62 2.27 -6.27
CA PHE A 113 -7.85 0.93 -5.73
C PHE A 113 -7.30 0.79 -4.29
N ILE A 114 -6.10 1.30 -4.02
CA ILE A 114 -5.57 1.33 -2.65
C ILE A 114 -6.49 2.12 -1.71
N GLN A 115 -6.99 3.27 -2.17
CA GLN A 115 -7.92 4.08 -1.39
C GLN A 115 -9.23 3.32 -1.13
N TYR A 116 -9.72 2.56 -2.10
CA TYR A 116 -10.86 1.66 -1.97
C TYR A 116 -10.61 0.59 -0.89
N LEU A 117 -9.47 -0.10 -0.91
CA LEU A 117 -9.12 -1.10 0.10
C LEU A 117 -9.12 -0.52 1.52
N ILE A 118 -8.56 0.68 1.68
CA ILE A 118 -8.48 1.38 2.98
C ILE A 118 -9.86 1.81 3.47
N ILE A 119 -10.66 2.47 2.63
CA ILE A 119 -11.97 3.01 3.02
C ILE A 119 -12.94 1.90 3.41
N ASN A 120 -12.88 0.76 2.72
CA ASN A 120 -13.74 -0.38 2.98
C ASN A 120 -13.20 -1.33 4.07
N ASN A 121 -12.08 -1.00 4.71
CA ASN A 121 -11.41 -1.82 5.73
C ASN A 121 -11.09 -3.26 5.24
N LEU A 122 -10.73 -3.39 3.95
CA LEU A 122 -10.36 -4.67 3.34
C LEU A 122 -8.90 -5.04 3.64
N ILE A 123 -8.11 -4.08 4.11
CA ILE A 123 -6.75 -4.30 4.60
C ILE A 123 -6.61 -3.79 6.04
N SER A 124 -5.97 -4.59 6.89
CA SER A 124 -5.72 -4.29 8.30
C SER A 124 -4.37 -3.60 8.47
N LYS A 125 -4.23 -2.73 9.48
CA LYS A 125 -2.93 -2.11 9.80
C LYS A 125 -1.99 -3.12 10.43
N ALA A 126 -0.72 -3.07 10.05
CA ALA A 126 0.36 -3.83 10.67
C ALA A 126 1.42 -2.88 11.25
N GLN A 127 2.33 -3.43 12.06
CA GLN A 127 3.43 -2.67 12.68
C GLN A 127 4.75 -2.87 11.94
N ASP A 128 5.15 -4.12 11.69
CA ASP A 128 6.55 -4.40 11.37
C ASP A 128 6.77 -5.12 10.04
N ASN A 129 5.74 -5.71 9.43
CA ASN A 129 5.83 -6.41 8.15
C ASN A 129 4.52 -6.30 7.36
N GLY A 130 4.63 -6.33 6.03
CA GLY A 130 3.49 -6.46 5.13
C GLY A 130 3.53 -5.48 3.95
N LEU A 131 2.40 -4.87 3.64
CA LEU A 131 2.27 -3.86 2.59
C LEU A 131 2.60 -2.47 3.16
N ILE A 132 3.65 -1.82 2.67
CA ILE A 132 3.91 -0.40 2.98
C ILE A 132 3.33 0.49 1.88
N ILE A 133 2.61 1.54 2.30
CA ILE A 133 2.00 2.53 1.41
C ILE A 133 2.50 3.90 1.81
N TYR A 134 3.03 4.63 0.84
CA TYR A 134 3.42 6.02 0.99
C TYR A 134 2.29 6.96 0.58
N PHE A 135 2.23 8.08 1.27
CA PHE A 135 1.18 9.08 1.11
C PHE A 135 1.80 10.46 0.93
N ASN A 136 1.20 11.24 0.02
CA ASN A 136 1.45 12.67 -0.05
C ASN A 136 0.80 13.41 1.14
N ASP A 137 0.98 14.73 1.18
CA ASP A 137 0.45 15.56 2.27
C ASP A 137 -1.10 15.59 2.30
N GLU A 138 -1.75 15.36 1.16
CA GLU A 138 -3.21 15.21 1.02
C GLU A 138 -3.74 13.82 1.43
N GLN A 139 -2.88 12.94 1.96
CA GLN A 139 -3.23 11.57 2.34
C GLN A 139 -3.63 10.66 1.16
N LYS A 140 -3.25 11.01 -0.08
CA LYS A 140 -3.45 10.15 -1.25
C LYS A 140 -2.29 9.16 -1.38
N PRO A 141 -2.57 7.87 -1.65
CA PRO A 141 -1.54 6.89 -1.97
C PRO A 141 -0.74 7.32 -3.20
N THR A 142 0.59 7.28 -3.08
CA THR A 142 1.51 7.71 -4.13
C THR A 142 2.50 6.63 -4.53
N HIS A 143 2.80 5.71 -3.63
CA HIS A 143 3.71 4.60 -3.88
C HIS A 143 3.44 3.45 -2.91
N ALA A 144 3.86 2.25 -3.27
CA ALA A 144 3.74 1.08 -2.42
C ALA A 144 4.92 0.11 -2.60
N GLY A 145 5.14 -0.72 -1.59
CA GLY A 145 6.14 -1.77 -1.59
C GLY A 145 5.79 -2.88 -0.61
N ILE A 146 6.60 -3.93 -0.63
CA ILE A 146 6.57 -5.00 0.36
C ILE A 146 7.60 -4.64 1.44
N PHE A 147 7.16 -4.59 2.69
CA PHE A 147 8.00 -4.26 3.84
C PHE A 147 8.26 -5.50 4.68
N GLU A 148 9.54 -5.84 4.82
CA GLU A 148 9.98 -6.98 5.61
C GLU A 148 11.37 -6.70 6.19
N ASN A 149 11.61 -7.04 7.46
CA ASN A 149 12.93 -6.90 8.10
C ASN A 149 13.53 -5.48 7.98
N HIS A 150 12.71 -4.44 8.15
CA HIS A 150 13.09 -3.02 7.99
C HIS A 150 13.53 -2.62 6.57
N ARG A 151 13.33 -3.49 5.60
CA ARG A 151 13.62 -3.28 4.18
C ARG A 151 12.32 -3.14 3.39
N VAL A 152 12.35 -2.31 2.36
CA VAL A 152 11.25 -2.12 1.42
C VAL A 152 11.70 -2.63 0.06
N LEU A 153 10.97 -3.61 -0.47
CA LEU A 153 11.03 -4.00 -1.87
C LEU A 153 9.96 -3.23 -2.63
N SER A 154 10.34 -2.35 -3.54
CA SER A 154 9.37 -1.60 -4.34
C SER A 154 9.83 -1.30 -5.75
N LYS A 155 8.87 -1.26 -6.69
CA LYS A 155 9.13 -0.94 -8.10
C LYS A 155 9.17 0.56 -8.31
N TRP A 156 10.21 1.10 -8.94
CA TRP A 156 10.23 2.51 -9.30
C TRP A 156 10.08 2.71 -10.82
N GLY A 157 9.21 3.65 -11.19
CA GLY A 157 9.04 4.09 -12.57
C GLY A 157 8.78 2.95 -13.55
N THR A 158 9.45 2.97 -14.69
CA THR A 158 9.26 1.99 -15.78
C THR A 158 9.94 0.65 -15.54
N GLY A 159 10.82 0.51 -14.56
CA GLY A 159 11.80 -0.57 -14.57
C GLY A 159 11.88 -1.42 -13.34
N LEU A 160 12.83 -1.08 -12.49
CA LEU A 160 13.44 -2.04 -11.60
C LEU A 160 12.71 -2.10 -10.26
N VAL A 161 12.86 -3.24 -9.60
CA VAL A 161 12.56 -3.39 -8.19
C VAL A 161 13.80 -3.01 -7.40
N PHE A 162 13.61 -2.17 -6.38
CA PHE A 162 14.66 -1.71 -5.50
C PHE A 162 14.41 -2.25 -4.10
N ASP A 163 15.50 -2.63 -3.46
CA ASP A 163 15.56 -2.96 -2.05
C ASP A 163 16.21 -1.79 -1.32
N HIS A 164 15.47 -1.17 -0.39
CA HIS A 164 15.87 0.10 0.22
C HIS A 164 15.27 0.27 1.63
N GLU A 165 15.81 1.19 2.43
CA GLU A 165 15.15 1.59 3.69
C GLU A 165 13.91 2.48 3.42
N ILE A 166 13.01 2.61 4.39
CA ILE A 166 11.74 3.35 4.22
C ILE A 166 11.92 4.77 3.66
N PHE A 167 12.96 5.49 4.09
CA PHE A 167 13.22 6.85 3.63
C PHE A 167 14.25 6.95 2.51
N GLU A 168 14.75 5.83 2.00
CA GLU A 168 15.59 5.76 0.80
C GLU A 168 14.73 5.64 -0.47
N ALA A 169 13.72 6.50 -0.57
CA ALA A 169 12.76 6.53 -1.66
C ALA A 169 12.56 7.97 -2.16
N PRO A 170 12.22 8.17 -3.45
CA PRO A 170 11.94 9.49 -4.01
C PRO A 170 11.07 10.38 -3.12
N PHE A 171 11.41 11.66 -3.04
CA PHE A 171 10.65 12.63 -2.24
C PHE A 171 9.20 12.75 -2.75
N SER A 172 9.00 12.65 -4.06
CA SER A 172 7.69 12.67 -4.72
C SER A 172 6.75 11.54 -4.27
N TYR A 173 7.29 10.46 -3.70
CA TYR A 173 6.47 9.38 -3.13
C TYR A 173 5.84 9.76 -1.79
N GLY A 174 6.22 10.88 -1.19
CA GLY A 174 5.54 11.43 -0.02
C GLY A 174 6.32 11.30 1.28
N SER A 175 5.92 12.08 2.28
CA SER A 175 6.64 12.21 3.56
C SER A 175 6.12 11.28 4.66
N GLN A 176 5.04 10.54 4.36
CA GLN A 176 4.30 9.73 5.31
C GLN A 176 4.12 8.33 4.74
N TYR A 177 4.12 7.32 5.62
CA TYR A 177 3.83 5.95 5.25
C TYR A 177 2.93 5.28 6.29
N ARG A 178 2.28 4.19 5.88
CA ARG A 178 1.56 3.27 6.76
C ARG A 178 1.84 1.84 6.32
N ILE A 179 1.85 0.93 7.28
CA ILE A 179 2.06 -0.50 7.04
C ILE A 179 0.73 -1.21 7.27
N TYR A 180 0.41 -2.14 6.38
CA TYR A 180 -0.78 -2.97 6.39
C TYR A 180 -0.36 -4.44 6.34
N GLU A 181 -1.22 -5.31 6.84
CA GLU A 181 -1.04 -6.75 6.72
C GLU A 181 -1.00 -7.16 5.25
N THR A 182 -0.19 -8.17 4.94
CA THR A 182 -0.25 -8.81 3.63
C THR A 182 -1.55 -9.59 3.50
N VAL A 183 -2.23 -9.38 2.38
CA VAL A 183 -3.40 -10.18 1.98
C VAL A 183 -2.94 -11.26 1.01
N GLU A 184 -3.48 -12.46 1.16
CA GLU A 184 -3.24 -13.55 0.22
C GLU A 184 -3.68 -13.15 -1.19
N SER A 185 -2.90 -13.55 -2.21
CA SER A 185 -3.13 -13.10 -3.58
C SER A 185 -4.53 -13.43 -4.10
N ALA A 186 -5.09 -14.60 -3.72
CA ALA A 186 -6.46 -14.98 -4.09
C ALA A 186 -7.51 -13.99 -3.56
N THR A 187 -7.44 -13.65 -2.27
CA THR A 187 -8.34 -12.66 -1.65
C THR A 187 -8.12 -11.26 -2.23
N MET A 188 -6.88 -10.89 -2.56
CA MET A 188 -6.61 -9.61 -3.20
C MET A 188 -7.22 -9.51 -4.61
N ILE A 189 -7.26 -10.63 -5.35
CA ILE A 189 -7.94 -10.72 -6.65
C ILE A 189 -9.46 -10.57 -6.47
N GLU A 190 -10.06 -11.20 -5.45
CA GLU A 190 -11.49 -11.02 -5.12
C GLU A 190 -11.82 -9.55 -4.84
N TYR A 191 -11.02 -8.86 -4.01
CA TYR A 191 -11.19 -7.43 -3.77
C TYR A 191 -11.06 -6.58 -5.04
N PHE A 192 -10.19 -7.01 -5.96
CA PHE A 192 -10.04 -6.32 -7.24
C PHE A 192 -11.23 -6.58 -8.18
N PHE A 193 -11.85 -7.76 -8.14
CA PHE A 193 -13.08 -8.04 -8.87
C PHE A 193 -14.21 -7.13 -8.38
N ASP A 194 -14.44 -7.05 -7.08
CA ASP A 194 -15.44 -6.15 -6.49
C ASP A 194 -15.19 -4.69 -6.93
N TYR A 195 -13.92 -4.26 -6.91
CA TYR A 195 -13.55 -2.93 -7.40
C TYR A 195 -13.82 -2.76 -8.90
N ALA A 196 -13.53 -3.76 -9.72
CA ALA A 196 -13.76 -3.72 -11.16
C ALA A 196 -15.26 -3.68 -11.51
N GLU A 197 -16.11 -4.37 -10.75
CA GLU A 197 -17.57 -4.29 -10.91
C GLU A 197 -18.09 -2.88 -10.64
N LEU A 198 -17.57 -2.20 -9.61
CA LEU A 198 -17.90 -0.80 -9.35
C LEU A 198 -17.49 0.14 -10.49
N HIS A 199 -16.54 -0.28 -11.33
CA HIS A 199 -16.09 0.44 -12.53
C HIS A 199 -16.77 -0.06 -13.81
N GLY A 200 -17.83 -0.86 -13.68
CA GLY A 200 -18.70 -1.27 -14.79
C GLY A 200 -18.27 -2.53 -15.52
N ILE A 201 -17.25 -3.24 -15.03
CA ILE A 201 -16.91 -4.58 -15.53
C ILE A 201 -17.98 -5.57 -15.07
N LYS A 202 -18.44 -6.45 -15.95
CA LYS A 202 -19.40 -7.49 -15.61
C LYS A 202 -18.75 -8.85 -15.76
N PHE A 203 -18.79 -9.63 -14.69
CA PHE A 203 -18.35 -11.01 -14.71
C PHE A 203 -19.60 -11.90 -14.89
N TYR A 204 -19.56 -12.78 -15.89
CA TYR A 204 -20.58 -13.81 -16.06
C TYR A 204 -20.00 -15.10 -15.47
N TYR A 205 -20.49 -15.48 -14.29
CA TYR A 205 -20.16 -16.77 -13.71
C TYR A 205 -20.96 -17.85 -14.47
N GLU A 206 -20.25 -18.80 -15.09
CA GLU A 206 -20.84 -20.01 -15.66
C GLU A 206 -21.15 -21.06 -14.58
#